data_AF-A0A3P7IK22-F1
#
_entry.id   AF-A0A3P7IK22-F1
#
_cell.length_a   1.000
_cell.length_b   1.000
_cell.length_c   1.000
_cell.angle_alpha   90.00
_cell.angle_beta   90.00
_cell.angle_gamma   90.00
#
_symmetry.space_group_name_H-M   'P 1'
#
loop_
_entity.id
_entity.type
_entity.pdbx_description
1 polymer ?
#
loop_
_entity_poly.entity_id
_entity_poly.type
_entity_poly.pdbx_seq_one_letter_code
_entity_poly.pdbx_strand_id
1 'polypeptide(L)'
;MIRTLVSKPIPGKPEFEELLDQLTAPVYDVPNLSRQAFQSISAATGVVAAASGDIEKARSLADKLADQLRNEKSTDSIRLFSVHALGELGRRCPRVYENSHLEPEKLIIPAFNSNSEDLKAAAAQALGALAVGNHARFLPFILNEIQTQPKRQYLLLHALKEVIGHESTNIVPIEVFRSRISEIWPVLVAHADGNEEGTR
;
A
#
# COMPACT_ATOMS: atom_id res chain seq x y z
N MET A 1 17.65 7.02 8.59
CA MET A 1 17.73 7.16 10.06
C MET A 1 16.97 6.03 10.77
N ILE A 2 15.65 5.87 10.62
CA ILE A 2 14.86 4.80 11.28
C ILE A 2 15.41 3.39 11.00
N ARG A 3 15.66 3.03 9.73
CA ARG A 3 16.24 1.72 9.37
C ARG A 3 17.53 1.40 10.13
N THR A 4 18.41 2.39 10.30
CA THR A 4 19.68 2.24 11.02
C THR A 4 19.45 2.00 12.51
N LEU A 5 18.48 2.69 13.11
CA LEU A 5 18.13 2.52 14.52
C LEU A 5 17.53 1.13 14.79
N VAL A 6 16.65 0.66 13.91
CA VAL A 6 15.98 -0.65 14.07
C VAL A 6 16.96 -1.80 13.88
N SER A 7 17.85 -1.71 12.88
CA SER A 7 18.77 -2.80 12.51
C SER A 7 20.03 -2.92 13.37
N LYS A 8 20.38 -1.90 14.15
CA LYS A 8 21.58 -1.92 15.00
C LYS A 8 21.22 -2.33 16.44
N PRO A 9 22.14 -3.02 17.16
CA PRO A 9 21.99 -3.26 18.58
C PRO A 9 22.28 -1.95 19.32
N ILE A 10 21.24 -1.35 19.90
CA ILE A 10 21.33 -0.13 20.71
C ILE A 10 20.85 -0.49 22.12
N PRO A 11 21.57 -0.11 23.20
CA PRO A 11 21.11 -0.35 24.57
C PRO A 11 19.71 0.25 24.80
N GLY A 12 18.82 -0.53 25.41
CA GLY A 12 17.44 -0.09 25.69
C GLY A 12 16.54 0.05 24.45
N LYS A 13 16.90 -0.55 23.31
CA LYS A 13 16.03 -0.58 22.12
C LYS A 13 14.75 -1.36 22.45
N PRO A 14 13.55 -0.79 22.22
CA PRO A 14 12.30 -1.50 22.42
C PRO A 14 12.22 -2.72 21.50
N GLU A 15 11.45 -3.72 21.94
CA GLU A 15 11.14 -4.87 21.11
C GLU A 15 10.28 -4.46 19.91
N PHE A 16 10.20 -5.34 18.90
CA PHE A 16 9.47 -5.06 17.67
C PHE A 16 8.01 -4.64 17.92
N GLU A 17 7.29 -5.40 18.76
CA GLU A 17 5.88 -5.13 19.07
C GLU A 17 5.73 -3.81 19.84
N GLU A 18 6.60 -3.57 20.84
CA GLU A 18 6.58 -2.33 21.61
C GLU A 18 6.85 -1.09 20.74
N LEU A 19 7.79 -1.19 19.80
CA LEU A 19 8.06 -0.12 18.86
C LEU A 19 6.87 0.16 17.93
N LEU A 20 6.18 -0.88 17.46
CA LEU A 20 4.98 -0.73 16.65
C LEU A 20 3.83 -0.12 17.45
N ASP A 21 3.62 -0.57 18.69
CA ASP A 21 2.58 -0.03 19.57
C ASP A 21 2.81 1.47 19.80
N GLN A 22 4.04 1.88 20.14
CA GLN A 22 4.36 3.30 20.33
C GLN A 22 4.21 4.11 19.03
N LEU A 23 4.59 3.55 17.88
CA LEU A 23 4.50 4.23 16.60
C LEU A 23 3.04 4.41 16.13
N THR A 24 2.20 3.43 16.43
CA THR A 24 0.80 3.39 15.96
C THR A 24 -0.20 3.94 16.97
N ALA A 25 0.19 4.13 18.23
CA ALA A 25 -0.65 4.73 19.28
C ALA A 25 -1.45 5.96 18.84
N PRO A 26 -0.90 6.94 18.08
CA PRO A 26 -1.67 8.09 17.63
C PRO A 26 -2.92 7.73 16.80
N VAL A 27 -2.91 6.62 16.06
CA VAL A 27 -4.06 6.13 15.27
C VAL A 27 -5.26 5.82 16.18
N TYR A 28 -5.01 5.39 17.41
CA TYR A 28 -6.01 4.95 18.37
C TYR A 28 -6.36 6.04 19.39
N ASP A 29 -5.36 6.81 19.83
CA ASP A 29 -5.49 7.70 20.98
C ASP A 29 -5.81 9.15 20.61
N VAL A 30 -5.45 9.57 19.40
CA VAL A 30 -5.60 10.98 18.99
C VAL A 30 -6.79 11.11 18.04
N PRO A 31 -7.84 11.86 18.45
CA PRO A 31 -8.97 12.11 17.57
C PRO A 31 -8.57 13.04 16.41
N ASN A 32 -9.20 12.87 15.25
CA ASN A 32 -9.04 13.74 14.08
C ASN A 32 -7.61 13.87 13.55
N LEU A 33 -6.85 12.77 13.47
CA LEU A 33 -5.58 12.75 12.74
C LEU A 33 -5.74 13.27 11.31
N SER A 34 -4.75 14.00 10.83
CA SER A 34 -4.69 14.38 9.42
C SER A 34 -4.41 13.16 8.53
N ARG A 35 -4.90 13.20 7.28
CA ARG A 35 -4.63 12.17 6.27
C ARG A 35 -3.13 11.87 6.11
N GLN A 36 -2.30 12.91 6.13
CA GLN A 36 -0.85 12.80 6.01
C GLN A 36 -0.22 12.07 7.21
N ALA A 37 -0.80 12.19 8.41
CA ALA A 37 -0.33 11.47 9.59
C ALA A 37 -0.51 9.96 9.41
N PHE A 38 -1.66 9.50 8.92
CA PHE A 38 -1.88 8.08 8.62
C PHE A 38 -0.87 7.52 7.61
N GLN A 39 -0.60 8.26 6.54
CA GLN A 39 0.41 7.88 5.54
C GLN A 39 1.81 7.80 6.17
N SER A 40 2.18 8.77 7.00
CA SER A 40 3.50 8.83 7.64
C SER A 40 3.71 7.71 8.65
N ILE A 41 2.70 7.43 9.49
CA ILE A 41 2.72 6.34 10.48
C ILE A 41 2.79 4.99 9.76
N SER A 42 2.02 4.80 8.69
CA SER A 42 2.04 3.58 7.88
C SER A 42 3.39 3.37 7.18
N ALA A 43 3.98 4.44 6.64
CA ALA A 43 5.30 4.38 6.01
C ALA A 43 6.38 4.01 7.02
N ALA A 44 6.35 4.60 8.22
CA ALA A 44 7.26 4.26 9.30
C ALA A 44 7.07 2.80 9.76
N THR A 45 5.82 2.33 9.86
CA THR A 45 5.47 0.94 10.18
C THR A 45 6.09 -0.04 9.19
N GLY A 46 5.95 0.25 7.88
CA GLY A 46 6.59 -0.53 6.83
C GLY A 46 8.13 -0.50 6.89
N VAL A 47 8.73 0.63 7.27
CA VAL A 47 10.19 0.73 7.45
C VAL A 47 10.66 -0.11 8.64
N VAL A 48 9.93 -0.09 9.76
CA VAL A 48 10.25 -0.90 10.94
C VAL A 48 10.18 -2.38 10.61
N ALA A 49 9.10 -2.83 9.96
CA ALA A 49 8.95 -4.21 9.50
C ALA A 49 10.08 -4.64 8.54
N ALA A 50 10.48 -3.78 7.60
CA ALA A 50 11.58 -4.10 6.69
C ALA A 50 12.95 -4.14 7.39
N ALA A 51 13.16 -3.23 8.33
CA ALA A 51 14.42 -3.09 9.02
C ALA A 51 14.64 -4.14 10.12
N SER A 52 13.57 -4.78 10.62
CA SER A 52 13.69 -5.89 11.58
C SER A 52 14.36 -7.12 10.94
N GLY A 53 14.20 -7.31 9.63
CA GLY A 53 14.69 -8.49 8.91
C GLY A 53 13.93 -9.79 9.24
N ASP A 54 12.88 -9.71 10.06
CA ASP A 54 12.08 -10.84 10.52
C ASP A 54 10.77 -10.91 9.72
N ILE A 55 10.71 -11.86 8.80
CA ILE A 55 9.59 -12.02 7.89
C ILE A 55 8.32 -12.49 8.60
N GLU A 56 8.44 -13.28 9.67
CA GLU A 56 7.30 -13.81 10.41
C GLU A 56 6.64 -12.71 11.23
N LYS A 57 7.43 -11.80 11.82
CA LYS A 57 6.91 -10.58 12.45
C LYS A 57 6.17 -9.69 11.45
N ALA A 58 6.71 -9.51 10.26
CA ALA A 58 6.06 -8.72 9.22
C ALA A 58 4.76 -9.36 8.70
N ARG A 59 4.71 -10.70 8.61
CA ARG A 59 3.49 -11.46 8.27
C ARG A 59 2.42 -11.36 9.37
N SER A 60 2.81 -11.56 10.62
CA SER A 60 1.92 -11.39 11.79
C SER A 60 1.30 -9.99 11.82
N LEU A 61 2.10 -8.95 11.56
CA LEU A 61 1.58 -7.59 11.43
C LEU A 61 0.59 -7.46 10.26
N ALA A 62 0.89 -8.02 9.08
CA ALA A 62 -0.02 -7.99 7.94
C ALA A 62 -1.37 -8.68 8.26
N ASP A 63 -1.35 -9.81 8.96
CA ASP A 63 -2.56 -10.51 9.40
C ASP A 63 -3.37 -9.67 10.40
N LYS A 64 -2.72 -9.06 11.41
CA LYS A 64 -3.37 -8.14 12.34
C LYS A 64 -4.08 -6.98 11.61
N LEU A 65 -3.41 -6.36 10.64
CA LEU A 65 -3.98 -5.26 9.83
C LEU A 65 -5.14 -5.74 8.96
N ALA A 66 -5.03 -6.93 8.38
CA ALA A 66 -6.09 -7.54 7.60
C ALA A 66 -7.34 -7.81 8.45
N ASP A 67 -7.16 -8.26 9.69
CA ASP A 67 -8.26 -8.48 10.63
C ASP A 67 -8.94 -7.17 11.03
N GLN A 68 -8.17 -6.08 11.19
CA GLN A 68 -8.74 -4.75 11.40
C GLN A 68 -9.59 -4.28 10.20
N LEU A 69 -9.21 -4.61 8.96
CA LEU A 69 -10.03 -4.29 7.79
C LEU A 69 -11.30 -5.13 7.68
N ARG A 70 -11.23 -6.41 8.04
CA ARG A 70 -12.38 -7.32 8.02
C ARG A 70 -13.38 -7.02 9.15
N ASN A 71 -12.91 -6.44 10.24
CA ASN A 71 -13.76 -6.12 11.37
C ASN A 71 -14.70 -4.95 11.06
N GLU A 72 -16.00 -5.23 11.02
CA GLU A 72 -17.05 -4.24 10.78
C GLU A 72 -17.12 -3.15 11.86
N LYS A 73 -16.62 -3.44 13.07
CA LYS A 73 -16.58 -2.50 14.20
C LYS A 73 -15.37 -1.57 14.19
N SER A 74 -14.41 -1.79 13.28
CA SER A 74 -13.24 -0.91 13.16
C SER A 74 -13.67 0.50 12.74
N THR A 75 -13.06 1.50 13.36
CA THR A 75 -13.26 2.90 12.99
C THR A 75 -12.64 3.19 11.62
N ASP A 76 -13.10 4.25 10.96
CA ASP A 76 -12.53 4.67 9.68
C ASP A 76 -11.04 5.02 9.80
N SER A 77 -10.59 5.59 10.93
CA SER A 77 -9.17 5.84 11.21
C SER A 77 -8.34 4.55 11.20
N ILE A 78 -8.83 3.50 11.87
CA ILE A 78 -8.16 2.21 11.93
C ILE A 78 -8.13 1.55 10.55
N ARG A 79 -9.23 1.64 9.80
CA ARG A 79 -9.29 1.12 8.43
C ARG A 79 -8.33 1.86 7.50
N LEU A 80 -8.29 3.19 7.60
CA LEU A 80 -7.43 4.05 6.79
C LEU A 80 -5.96 3.74 7.05
N PHE A 81 -5.57 3.66 8.32
CA PHE A 81 -4.24 3.18 8.72
C PHE A 81 -3.96 1.79 8.15
N SER A 82 -4.87 0.83 8.32
CA SER A 82 -4.65 -0.55 7.92
C SER A 82 -4.48 -0.72 6.41
N VAL A 83 -5.27 0.01 5.60
CA VAL A 83 -5.10 0.03 4.13
C VAL A 83 -3.71 0.56 3.76
N HIS A 84 -3.32 1.71 4.31
CA HIS A 84 -2.00 2.28 4.03
C HIS A 84 -0.88 1.34 4.49
N ALA A 85 -0.94 0.83 5.71
CA ALA A 85 0.10 -0.02 6.28
C ALA A 85 0.29 -1.31 5.49
N LEU A 86 -0.78 -1.96 5.02
CA LEU A 86 -0.68 -3.14 4.13
C LEU A 86 0.06 -2.81 2.82
N GLY A 87 -0.25 -1.67 2.20
CA GLY A 87 0.45 -1.19 1.01
C GLY A 87 1.94 -0.90 1.27
N GLU A 88 2.24 -0.17 2.35
CA GLU A 88 3.60 0.20 2.73
C GLU A 88 4.46 -1.03 3.11
N LEU A 89 3.84 -2.05 3.70
CA LEU A 89 4.45 -3.36 3.96
C LEU A 89 4.82 -4.07 2.66
N GLY A 90 3.89 -4.16 1.70
CA GLY A 90 4.19 -4.79 0.41
C GLY A 90 5.28 -4.04 -0.37
N ARG A 91 5.29 -2.71 -0.31
CA ARG A 91 6.32 -1.91 -0.96
C ARG A 91 7.72 -2.19 -0.41
N ARG A 92 7.87 -2.28 0.91
CA ARG A 92 9.19 -2.39 1.57
C ARG A 92 9.62 -3.81 1.90
N CYS A 93 8.66 -4.72 2.05
CA CYS A 93 8.84 -6.12 2.39
C CYS A 93 8.06 -7.00 1.40
N PRO A 94 8.34 -6.98 0.09
CA PRO A 94 7.49 -7.68 -0.89
C PRO A 94 7.31 -9.17 -0.62
N ARG A 95 8.30 -9.80 0.04
CA ARG A 95 8.26 -11.19 0.50
C ARG A 95 7.17 -11.50 1.54
N VAL A 96 6.59 -10.49 2.20
CA VAL A 96 5.51 -10.67 3.20
C VAL A 96 4.33 -11.42 2.59
N TYR A 97 3.99 -11.09 1.35
CA TYR A 97 2.84 -11.68 0.66
C TYR A 97 3.21 -12.88 -0.21
N GLU A 98 4.49 -13.23 -0.34
CA GLU A 98 4.93 -14.42 -1.07
C GLU A 98 4.56 -15.69 -0.29
N ASN A 99 3.91 -16.64 -0.97
CA ASN A 99 3.41 -17.89 -0.38
C ASN A 99 2.53 -17.67 0.87
N SER A 100 1.91 -16.50 0.99
CA SER A 100 0.96 -16.18 2.05
C SER A 100 -0.47 -16.45 1.58
N HIS A 101 -1.34 -16.88 2.50
CA HIS A 101 -2.79 -16.95 2.25
C HIS A 101 -3.43 -15.55 2.16
N LEU A 102 -2.72 -14.52 2.58
CA LEU A 102 -3.21 -13.15 2.55
C LEU A 102 -3.12 -12.59 1.13
N GLU A 103 -4.27 -12.18 0.60
CA GLU A 103 -4.43 -11.50 -0.68
C GLU A 103 -4.76 -10.02 -0.43
N PRO A 104 -3.75 -9.16 -0.12
CA PRO A 104 -3.98 -7.77 0.25
C PRO A 104 -4.71 -6.97 -0.85
N GLU A 105 -4.45 -7.27 -2.12
CA GLU A 105 -5.12 -6.66 -3.27
C GLU A 105 -6.65 -6.87 -3.24
N LYS A 106 -7.10 -8.06 -2.84
CA LYS A 106 -8.52 -8.40 -2.71
C LYS A 106 -9.16 -7.82 -1.46
N LEU A 107 -8.37 -7.57 -0.41
CA LEU A 107 -8.84 -6.91 0.82
C LEU A 107 -8.97 -5.39 0.66
N ILE A 108 -8.10 -4.78 -0.14
CA ILE A 108 -8.04 -3.33 -0.30
C ILE A 108 -9.04 -2.85 -1.37
N ILE A 109 -9.18 -3.56 -2.49
CA ILE A 109 -10.02 -3.09 -3.60
C ILE A 109 -11.50 -2.80 -3.25
N PRO A 110 -12.16 -3.51 -2.30
CA PRO A 110 -13.53 -3.17 -1.91
C PRO A 110 -13.68 -1.75 -1.34
N ALA A 111 -12.61 -1.17 -0.79
CA ALA A 111 -12.62 0.20 -0.24
C ALA A 111 -12.90 1.27 -1.31
N PHE A 112 -12.75 0.98 -2.60
CA PHE A 112 -13.18 1.88 -3.68
C PHE A 112 -14.69 2.15 -3.69
N ASN A 113 -15.50 1.28 -3.08
CA ASN A 113 -16.94 1.48 -2.94
C ASN A 113 -17.32 2.13 -1.60
N SER A 114 -16.34 2.55 -0.79
CA SER A 114 -16.60 3.26 0.47
C SER A 114 -17.27 4.62 0.21
N ASN A 115 -17.99 5.16 1.19
CA ASN A 115 -18.46 6.55 1.14
C ASN A 115 -17.37 7.55 1.57
N SER A 116 -16.24 7.06 2.09
CA SER A 116 -15.10 7.88 2.50
C SER A 116 -14.11 8.07 1.35
N GLU A 117 -13.96 9.32 0.89
CA GLU A 117 -12.96 9.69 -0.12
C GLU A 117 -11.54 9.41 0.35
N ASP A 118 -11.27 9.55 1.65
CA ASP A 118 -9.98 9.22 2.26
C ASP A 118 -9.66 7.73 2.09
N LEU A 119 -10.63 6.85 2.34
CA LEU A 119 -10.44 5.41 2.16
C LEU A 119 -10.25 5.02 0.69
N LYS A 120 -10.99 5.66 -0.24
CA LYS A 120 -10.80 5.44 -1.68
C LYS A 120 -9.39 5.83 -2.12
N ALA A 121 -8.94 7.03 -1.71
CA ALA A 121 -7.60 7.51 -2.03
C ALA A 121 -6.52 6.61 -1.41
N ALA A 122 -6.69 6.19 -0.15
CA ALA A 122 -5.77 5.28 0.51
C ALA A 122 -5.67 3.93 -0.18
N ALA A 123 -6.78 3.38 -0.65
CA ALA A 123 -6.80 2.12 -1.38
C ALA A 123 -6.05 2.22 -2.71
N ALA A 124 -6.18 3.34 -3.43
CA ALA A 124 -5.46 3.56 -4.68
C ALA A 124 -3.96 3.65 -4.44
N GLN A 125 -3.55 4.43 -3.43
CA GLN A 125 -2.16 4.54 -3.02
C GLN A 125 -1.58 3.20 -2.54
N ALA A 126 -2.34 2.43 -1.77
CA ALA A 126 -1.91 1.14 -1.24
C ALA A 126 -1.76 0.09 -2.36
N LEU A 127 -2.69 0.02 -3.32
CA LEU A 127 -2.55 -0.87 -4.49
C LEU A 127 -1.31 -0.51 -5.32
N GLY A 128 -1.07 0.79 -5.56
CA GLY A 128 0.15 1.26 -6.22
C GLY A 128 1.42 0.88 -5.42
N ALA A 129 1.38 1.02 -4.09
CA ALA A 129 2.46 0.64 -3.19
C ALA A 129 2.81 -0.86 -3.29
N LEU A 130 1.79 -1.72 -3.30
CA LEU A 130 1.97 -3.16 -3.49
C LEU A 130 2.66 -3.46 -4.82
N ALA A 131 2.20 -2.83 -5.91
CA ALA A 131 2.77 -3.02 -7.25
C ALA A 131 4.21 -2.53 -7.38
N VAL A 132 4.57 -1.43 -6.73
CA VAL A 132 5.98 -1.00 -6.62
C VAL A 132 6.84 -2.07 -5.95
N GLY A 133 6.34 -2.69 -4.88
CA GLY A 133 7.07 -3.76 -4.18
C GLY A 133 7.19 -5.05 -5.00
N ASN A 134 6.11 -5.45 -5.70
CA ASN A 134 6.08 -6.65 -6.51
C ASN A 134 5.27 -6.45 -7.80
N HIS A 135 5.97 -5.96 -8.83
CA HIS A 135 5.42 -5.74 -10.16
C HIS A 135 4.87 -7.01 -10.81
N ALA A 136 5.49 -8.16 -10.56
CA ALA A 136 5.10 -9.41 -11.20
C ALA A 136 3.69 -9.85 -10.78
N ARG A 137 3.34 -9.62 -9.50
CA ARG A 137 2.04 -10.00 -8.93
C ARG A 137 0.98 -8.92 -9.09
N PHE A 138 1.25 -7.70 -8.65
CA PHE A 138 0.17 -6.73 -8.42
C PHE A 138 -0.07 -5.78 -9.61
N LEU A 139 0.91 -5.57 -10.49
CA LEU A 139 0.70 -4.74 -11.67
C LEU A 139 -0.28 -5.38 -12.68
N PRO A 140 -0.22 -6.70 -12.99
CA PRO A 140 -1.26 -7.36 -13.78
C PRO A 140 -2.66 -7.22 -13.19
N PHE A 141 -2.78 -7.32 -11.87
CA PHE A 141 -4.05 -7.15 -11.18
C PHE A 141 -4.63 -5.74 -11.43
N ILE A 142 -3.83 -4.68 -11.23
CA ILE A 142 -4.25 -3.30 -11.48
C ILE A 142 -4.68 -3.11 -12.94
N LEU A 143 -3.87 -3.58 -13.91
CA LEU A 143 -4.18 -3.43 -15.33
C LEU A 143 -5.48 -4.17 -15.72
N ASN A 144 -5.68 -5.38 -15.21
CA ASN A 144 -6.93 -6.13 -15.44
C ASN A 144 -8.14 -5.41 -14.84
N GLU A 145 -8.03 -4.90 -13.61
CA GLU A 145 -9.13 -4.16 -12.98
C GLU A 145 -9.46 -2.86 -13.74
N ILE A 146 -8.47 -2.16 -14.30
CA ILE A 146 -8.71 -0.95 -15.12
C ILE A 146 -9.57 -1.29 -16.34
N GLN A 147 -9.28 -2.41 -16.99
CA GLN A 147 -9.99 -2.85 -18.20
C GLN A 147 -11.38 -3.40 -17.90
N THR A 148 -11.56 -4.05 -16.74
CA THR A 148 -12.80 -4.80 -16.43
C THR A 148 -13.77 -4.07 -15.50
N GLN A 149 -13.30 -3.05 -14.76
CA GLN A 149 -14.11 -2.31 -13.77
C GLN A 149 -14.17 -0.81 -14.07
N PRO A 150 -14.97 -0.37 -15.07
CA PRO A 150 -15.00 1.03 -15.49
C PRO A 150 -15.38 2.00 -14.37
N LYS A 151 -16.19 1.58 -13.39
CA LYS A 151 -16.58 2.42 -12.24
C LYS A 151 -15.43 2.72 -11.26
N ARG A 152 -14.36 1.94 -11.28
CA ARG A 152 -13.19 2.09 -10.40
C ARG A 152 -11.97 2.64 -11.14
N GLN A 153 -12.13 2.87 -12.44
CA GLN A 153 -11.05 3.16 -13.37
C GLN A 153 -10.23 4.38 -12.96
N TYR A 154 -10.88 5.48 -12.59
CA TYR A 154 -10.21 6.68 -12.10
C TYR A 154 -9.25 6.37 -10.94
N LEU A 155 -9.71 5.66 -9.90
CA LEU A 155 -8.89 5.31 -8.73
C LEU A 155 -7.77 4.31 -9.07
N LEU A 156 -8.02 3.39 -9.98
CA LEU A 156 -7.01 2.44 -10.44
C LEU A 156 -5.92 3.11 -11.30
N LEU A 157 -6.29 4.13 -12.08
CA LEU A 157 -5.32 4.96 -12.81
C LEU A 157 -4.45 5.76 -11.84
N HIS A 158 -4.97 6.21 -10.70
CA HIS A 158 -4.15 6.78 -9.61
C HIS A 158 -3.18 5.74 -9.03
N ALA A 159 -3.63 4.50 -8.83
CA ALA A 159 -2.73 3.43 -8.39
C ALA A 159 -1.60 3.17 -9.40
N LEU A 160 -1.92 3.16 -10.70
CA LEU A 160 -0.94 3.00 -11.78
C LEU A 160 0.02 4.20 -11.87
N LYS A 161 -0.48 5.43 -11.68
CA LYS A 161 0.33 6.65 -11.63
C LYS A 161 1.41 6.57 -10.55
N GLU A 162 1.08 6.03 -9.38
CA GLU A 162 2.05 5.82 -8.30
C GLU A 162 3.21 4.91 -8.74
N VAL A 163 2.89 3.81 -9.45
CA VAL A 163 3.91 2.88 -9.98
C VAL A 163 4.81 3.58 -10.99
N ILE A 164 4.21 4.27 -11.97
CA ILE A 164 4.96 5.01 -13.01
C ILE A 164 5.84 6.10 -12.38
N GLY A 165 5.30 6.86 -11.43
CA GLY A 165 6.02 7.92 -10.72
C GLY A 165 7.22 7.38 -9.95
N HIS A 166 7.05 6.26 -9.25
CA HIS A 166 8.15 5.60 -8.56
C HIS A 166 9.27 5.16 -9.52
N GLU A 167 8.91 4.42 -10.57
CA GLU A 167 9.87 3.89 -11.54
C GLU A 167 10.57 4.99 -12.34
N SER A 168 9.91 6.12 -12.58
CA SER A 168 10.50 7.27 -13.28
C SER A 168 11.59 7.98 -12.48
N THR A 169 11.58 7.84 -11.15
CA THR A 169 12.62 8.42 -10.28
C THR A 169 13.76 7.45 -9.98
N ASN A 170 13.61 6.17 -10.32
CA ASN A 170 14.65 5.17 -10.15
C ASN A 170 15.68 5.25 -11.29
N ILE A 171 16.96 5.40 -10.92
CA ILE A 171 18.08 5.56 -11.87
C ILE A 171 18.25 4.32 -12.78
N VAL A 172 17.84 3.15 -12.29
CA VAL A 172 17.83 1.88 -13.05
C VAL A 172 16.39 1.40 -13.12
N PRO A 173 15.68 1.64 -14.23
CA PRO A 173 14.31 1.17 -14.38
C PRO A 173 14.27 -0.34 -14.42
N ILE A 174 13.38 -0.94 -13.62
CA ILE A 174 13.30 -2.39 -13.49
C ILE A 174 12.91 -3.00 -14.85
N GLU A 175 13.66 -3.99 -15.34
CA GLU A 175 13.38 -4.66 -16.62
C GLU A 175 11.95 -5.22 -16.68
N VAL A 176 11.45 -5.72 -15.55
CA VAL A 176 10.06 -6.16 -15.38
C VAL A 176 9.08 -5.04 -15.68
N PHE A 177 9.29 -3.82 -15.14
CA PHE A 177 8.41 -2.69 -15.44
C PHE A 177 8.50 -2.30 -16.92
N ARG A 178 9.72 -2.25 -17.50
CA ARG A 178 9.92 -1.97 -18.93
C ARG A 178 9.19 -2.98 -19.83
N SER A 179 9.24 -4.26 -19.50
CA SER A 179 8.57 -5.32 -20.26
C SER A 179 7.05 -5.17 -20.30
N ARG A 180 6.47 -4.44 -19.32
CA ARG A 180 5.04 -4.17 -19.21
C ARG A 180 4.61 -2.86 -19.86
N ILE A 181 5.53 -2.06 -20.41
CA ILE A 181 5.17 -0.81 -21.10
C ILE A 181 4.20 -1.08 -22.25
N SER A 182 4.36 -2.19 -22.97
CA SER A 182 3.41 -2.60 -24.03
C SER A 182 2.01 -2.94 -23.52
N GLU A 183 1.86 -3.28 -22.24
CA GLU A 183 0.56 -3.51 -21.59
C GLU A 183 0.00 -2.21 -21.01
N ILE A 184 0.86 -1.34 -20.47
CA ILE A 184 0.48 -0.06 -19.84
C ILE A 184 0.09 0.99 -20.88
N TRP A 185 0.88 1.13 -21.94
CA TRP A 185 0.71 2.19 -22.94
C TRP A 185 -0.68 2.19 -23.61
N PRO A 186 -1.21 1.05 -24.08
CA PRO A 186 -2.56 1.02 -24.65
C PRO A 186 -3.65 1.44 -23.66
N VAL A 187 -3.50 1.08 -22.38
CA VAL A 187 -4.42 1.48 -21.32
C VAL A 187 -4.40 2.99 -21.14
N LEU A 188 -3.22 3.60 -21.03
CA LEU A 188 -3.10 5.06 -20.87
C LEU A 188 -3.67 5.81 -22.08
N VAL A 189 -3.35 5.39 -23.30
CA VAL A 189 -3.84 6.02 -24.53
C VAL A 189 -5.36 5.90 -24.65
N ALA A 190 -5.93 4.72 -24.35
CA ALA A 190 -7.38 4.51 -24.40
C ALA A 190 -8.14 5.42 -23.41
N HIS A 191 -7.54 5.79 -22.28
CA HIS A 191 -8.17 6.63 -21.28
C HIS A 191 -7.90 8.12 -21.44
N ALA A 192 -6.79 8.50 -22.09
CA ALA A 192 -6.49 9.89 -22.42
C ALA A 192 -7.57 10.53 -23.32
N ASP A 193 -8.25 9.74 -24.16
CA ASP A 193 -9.34 10.17 -25.04
C ASP A 193 -10.75 9.90 -24.44
N GLY A 194 -10.85 9.53 -23.16
CA GLY A 194 -12.10 9.12 -22.51
C GLY A 194 -13.12 10.26 -22.30
N ASN A 195 -14.41 9.93 -22.16
CA ASN A 195 -15.45 10.96 -21.97
C ASN A 195 -15.42 11.64 -20.59
N GLU A 196 -14.81 11.01 -19.58
CA GLU A 196 -14.76 11.53 -18.22
C GLU A 196 -13.51 12.40 -18.00
N GLU A 197 -13.71 13.70 -17.77
CA GLU A 197 -12.62 14.68 -17.66
C GLU A 197 -11.65 14.43 -16.50
N GLY A 198 -12.10 13.82 -15.40
CA GLY A 198 -11.20 13.42 -14.31
C GLY A 198 -10.30 12.24 -14.68
N THR A 199 -10.73 11.41 -15.64
CA THR A 199 -10.04 10.19 -16.06
C THR A 199 -9.08 10.45 -17.24
N ARG A 200 -9.39 11.42 -18.12
CA ARG A 200 -8.45 11.90 -19.15
C ARG A 200 -7.24 12.60 -18.55
#